data_AF-A0A962Z3I3-F1
#
_entry.id   AF-A0A962Z3I3-F1
#
_cell.length_a   1.000
_cell.length_b   1.000
_cell.length_c   1.000
_cell.angle_alpha   90.00
_cell.angle_beta   90.00
_cell.angle_gamma   90.00
#
_symmetry.space_group_name_H-M   'P 1'
#
loop_
_entity.id
_entity.type
_entity.pdbx_description
1 polymer ?
#
loop_
_entity_poly.entity_id
_entity_poly.type
_entity_poly.pdbx_seq_one_letter_code
_entity_poly.pdbx_strand_id
1 'polypeptide(L)'
;MKINPPVNSEEIHLEEDTVIVSKTDLKGSITYVNGEFSRISGYSEAELLGKNLDIVRHPDVPPAAVKDLRETIEAGRPWTGFVKHRAKSGAFYWVQANVTPVYNDGRIVEYMSVRRRISEQQKQAAGELYAAINRGETPKPYWDKRLGFLGGLKLTRKIMLATIASLLVVVALLGLQINSNLDRINLAKAEVAGLEYIQPLRELLQNLPKHRGMSNGYLNGDEGFKPKILAKQQEIEQIISRIRSLEGKHGELLQTGARLTALINEWAAIKQDLFRLEPKVAFSRHTALIADLLELINHVGDSSGLIVDSSQSRHYLVDMLINKIPPVSEYLGQTRGMGAGIAAKGAFVPGQRDR
;
A
#
# COMPACT_ATOMS: atom_id res chain seq x y z
N MET A 1 -55.98 29.67 10.32
CA MET A 1 -55.14 29.77 9.10
C MET A 1 -56.04 30.27 7.97
N LYS A 2 -55.61 31.24 7.15
CA LYS A 2 -56.44 31.75 6.04
C LYS A 2 -56.50 30.68 4.94
N ILE A 3 -57.71 30.18 4.66
CA ILE A 3 -58.02 29.34 3.49
C ILE A 3 -58.43 30.30 2.37
N ASN A 4 -57.82 30.19 1.20
CA ASN A 4 -58.14 31.02 0.05
C ASN A 4 -59.05 30.23 -0.91
N PRO A 5 -60.38 30.43 -0.91
CA PRO A 5 -61.28 29.78 -1.87
C PRO A 5 -61.17 30.42 -3.27
N PRO A 6 -61.55 29.72 -4.36
CA PRO A 6 -61.90 28.30 -4.41
C PRO A 6 -60.67 27.39 -4.31
N VAL A 7 -60.87 26.13 -3.91
CA VAL A 7 -59.88 25.03 -3.93
C VAL A 7 -60.54 23.83 -4.60
N ASN A 8 -59.90 23.25 -5.61
CA ASN A 8 -60.38 22.08 -6.32
C ASN A 8 -59.25 21.04 -6.49
N SER A 9 -59.56 19.87 -7.05
CA SER A 9 -58.62 18.75 -7.22
C SER A 9 -57.91 18.73 -8.56
N GLU A 10 -58.07 19.76 -9.39
CA GLU A 10 -57.41 19.86 -10.70
C GLU A 10 -55.94 20.25 -10.51
N GLU A 11 -55.02 19.51 -11.13
CA GLU A 11 -53.60 19.82 -11.14
C GLU A 11 -53.21 20.54 -12.43
N ILE A 12 -52.54 21.69 -12.29
CA ILE A 12 -51.87 22.38 -13.39
C ILE A 12 -50.49 21.75 -13.54
N HIS A 13 -50.29 21.03 -14.65
CA HIS A 13 -49.00 20.46 -14.99
C HIS A 13 -48.05 21.53 -15.53
N LEU A 14 -46.80 21.50 -15.05
CA LEU A 14 -45.75 22.44 -15.45
C LEU A 14 -44.82 21.79 -16.48
N GLU A 15 -44.50 22.54 -17.53
CA GLU A 15 -43.52 22.14 -18.54
C GLU A 15 -42.10 22.08 -17.94
N GLU A 16 -41.20 21.36 -18.60
CA GLU A 16 -39.85 21.11 -18.09
C GLU A 16 -39.00 22.38 -17.92
N ASP A 17 -39.15 23.34 -18.82
CA ASP A 17 -38.45 24.61 -18.85
C ASP A 17 -39.17 25.73 -18.08
N THR A 18 -40.31 25.42 -17.46
CA THR A 18 -41.09 26.40 -16.69
C THR A 18 -40.29 26.87 -15.47
N VAL A 19 -40.03 28.18 -15.39
CA VAL A 19 -39.40 28.84 -14.25
C VAL A 19 -40.32 29.94 -13.72
N ILE A 20 -40.82 29.77 -12.50
CA ILE A 20 -41.66 30.76 -11.83
C ILE A 20 -40.79 31.58 -10.87
N VAL A 21 -40.81 32.90 -11.02
CA VAL A 21 -39.99 33.83 -10.22
C VAL A 21 -40.88 34.82 -9.51
N SER A 22 -40.61 35.06 -8.23
CA SER A 22 -41.22 36.15 -7.46
C SER A 22 -40.21 36.78 -6.51
N LYS A 23 -40.35 38.08 -6.27
CA LYS A 23 -39.66 38.79 -5.19
C LYS A 23 -40.66 39.33 -4.18
N THR A 24 -40.26 39.37 -2.92
CA THR A 24 -41.06 39.97 -1.86
C THR A 24 -40.23 40.92 -1.00
N ASP A 25 -40.90 41.87 -0.36
CA ASP A 25 -40.34 42.59 0.78
C ASP A 25 -40.13 41.65 1.99
N LEU A 26 -39.56 42.20 3.06
CA LEU A 26 -39.30 41.45 4.30
C LEU A 26 -40.58 41.03 5.06
N LYS A 27 -41.74 41.58 4.70
CA LYS A 27 -43.06 41.22 5.24
C LYS A 27 -43.80 40.20 4.37
N GLY A 28 -43.19 39.76 3.27
CA GLY A 28 -43.76 38.81 2.32
C GLY A 28 -44.72 39.42 1.29
N SER A 29 -44.78 40.74 1.16
CA SER A 29 -45.55 41.43 0.11
C SER A 29 -44.81 41.32 -1.22
N ILE A 30 -45.49 40.89 -2.27
CA ILE A 30 -44.92 40.69 -3.61
C ILE A 30 -44.50 42.04 -4.19
N THR A 31 -43.23 42.16 -4.56
CA THR A 31 -42.64 43.34 -5.22
C THR A 31 -42.40 43.11 -6.69
N TYR A 32 -42.32 41.85 -7.13
CA TYR A 32 -42.13 41.47 -8.53
C TYR A 32 -42.59 40.02 -8.77
N VAL A 33 -43.12 39.76 -9.97
CA VAL A 33 -43.39 38.42 -10.50
C VAL A 33 -43.03 38.37 -11.98
N ASN A 34 -42.63 37.21 -12.49
CA ASN A 34 -42.44 37.04 -13.93
C ASN A 34 -43.75 36.61 -14.62
N GLY A 35 -43.78 36.68 -15.96
CA GLY A 35 -44.94 36.29 -16.77
C GLY A 35 -45.42 34.85 -16.52
N GLU A 36 -44.51 33.92 -16.27
CA GLU A 36 -44.85 32.53 -15.94
C GLU A 36 -45.64 32.42 -14.63
N PHE A 37 -45.28 33.19 -13.60
CA PHE A 37 -46.06 33.25 -12.37
C PHE A 37 -47.51 33.66 -12.67
N SER A 38 -47.71 34.76 -13.40
CA SER A 38 -49.04 35.26 -13.72
C SER A 38 -49.84 34.27 -14.58
N ARG A 39 -49.21 33.68 -15.59
CA ARG A 39 -49.82 32.69 -16.49
C ARG A 39 -50.31 31.46 -15.74
N ILE A 40 -49.47 30.88 -14.88
CA ILE A 40 -49.76 29.62 -14.17
C ILE A 40 -50.70 29.85 -12.99
N SER A 41 -50.49 30.93 -12.22
CA SER A 41 -51.35 31.23 -11.07
C SER A 41 -52.72 31.80 -11.49
N GLY A 42 -52.86 32.30 -12.71
CA GLY A 42 -54.09 32.92 -13.22
C GLY A 42 -54.38 34.31 -12.64
N TYR A 43 -53.44 34.89 -11.88
CA TYR A 43 -53.52 36.28 -11.42
C TYR A 43 -52.73 37.20 -12.36
N SER A 44 -53.33 38.34 -12.69
CA SER A 44 -52.57 39.41 -13.35
C SER A 44 -51.50 39.97 -12.41
N GLU A 45 -50.42 40.52 -12.97
CA GLU A 45 -49.38 41.18 -12.18
C GLU A 45 -49.97 42.26 -11.26
N ALA A 46 -50.90 43.08 -11.76
CA ALA A 46 -51.58 44.12 -10.99
C ALA A 46 -52.37 43.57 -9.78
N GLU A 47 -52.86 42.33 -9.84
CA GLU A 47 -53.52 41.67 -8.71
C GLU A 47 -52.53 41.11 -7.69
N LEU A 48 -51.31 40.80 -8.12
CA LEU A 48 -50.26 40.19 -7.30
C LEU A 48 -49.42 41.24 -6.57
N LEU A 49 -49.08 42.35 -7.24
CA LEU A 49 -48.22 43.39 -6.66
C LEU A 49 -48.82 43.96 -5.37
N GLY A 50 -47.99 44.03 -4.32
CA GLY A 50 -48.38 44.49 -2.99
C GLY A 50 -49.23 43.50 -2.18
N LYS A 51 -49.64 42.35 -2.73
CA LYS A 51 -50.30 41.29 -1.97
C LYS A 51 -49.28 40.39 -1.29
N ASN A 52 -49.67 39.78 -0.17
CA ASN A 52 -48.84 38.79 0.48
C ASN A 52 -48.78 37.50 -0.36
N LEU A 53 -47.59 36.90 -0.47
CA LEU A 53 -47.35 35.68 -1.25
C LEU A 53 -48.21 34.49 -0.80
N ASP A 54 -48.76 34.51 0.42
CA ASP A 54 -49.76 33.55 0.91
C ASP A 54 -51.03 33.47 0.03
N ILE A 55 -51.29 34.42 -0.88
CA ILE A 55 -52.44 34.39 -1.81
C ILE A 55 -52.47 33.11 -2.68
N VAL A 56 -51.30 32.57 -3.02
CA VAL A 56 -51.12 31.32 -3.78
C VAL A 56 -50.87 30.11 -2.89
N ARG A 57 -50.99 30.22 -1.56
CA ARG A 57 -50.78 29.06 -0.67
C ARG A 57 -51.95 28.08 -0.76
N HIS A 58 -51.65 26.80 -0.93
CA HIS A 58 -52.63 25.72 -0.84
C HIS A 58 -52.88 25.34 0.64
N PRO A 59 -54.13 25.01 1.06
CA PRO A 59 -54.44 24.62 2.44
C PRO A 59 -53.66 23.37 2.94
N ASP A 60 -53.31 22.44 2.04
CA ASP A 60 -52.52 21.25 2.38
C ASP A 60 -51.11 21.56 2.89
N VAL A 61 -50.56 22.75 2.59
CA VAL A 61 -49.21 23.15 3.05
C VAL A 61 -49.23 23.30 4.57
N PRO A 62 -48.51 22.45 5.34
CA PRO A 62 -48.58 22.50 6.79
C PRO A 62 -48.04 23.82 7.36
N PRO A 63 -48.61 24.34 8.47
CA PRO A 63 -48.06 25.50 9.18
C PRO A 63 -46.58 25.33 9.55
N ALA A 64 -46.15 24.10 9.84
CA ALA A 64 -44.76 23.78 10.15
C ALA A 64 -43.81 24.06 8.97
N ALA A 65 -44.22 23.76 7.73
CA ALA A 65 -43.43 24.06 6.54
C ALA A 65 -43.30 25.57 6.30
N VAL A 66 -44.38 26.33 6.54
CA VAL A 66 -44.35 27.81 6.45
C VAL A 66 -43.46 28.41 7.55
N LYS A 67 -43.48 27.83 8.75
CA LYS A 67 -42.62 28.24 9.87
C LYS A 67 -41.15 27.98 9.54
N ASP A 68 -40.81 26.79 9.05
CA ASP A 68 -39.45 26.41 8.64
C ASP A 68 -38.88 27.32 7.54
N LEU A 69 -39.68 27.62 6.51
CA LEU A 69 -39.33 28.61 5.49
C LEU A 69 -38.97 29.97 6.11
N ARG A 70 -39.87 30.50 6.94
CA ARG A 70 -39.71 31.83 7.54
C ARG A 70 -38.49 31.92 8.45
N GLU A 71 -38.33 30.98 9.38
CA GLU A 71 -37.18 30.96 10.30
C GLU A 71 -35.85 30.82 9.55
N THR A 72 -35.84 30.08 8.43
CA THR A 72 -34.63 29.90 7.62
C THR A 72 -34.22 31.20 6.92
N ILE A 73 -35.16 31.86 6.24
CA ILE A 73 -34.85 33.06 5.45
C ILE A 73 -34.61 34.29 6.35
N GLU A 74 -35.31 34.41 7.48
CA GLU A 74 -35.07 35.46 8.48
C GLU A 74 -33.69 35.32 9.14
N ALA A 75 -33.17 34.09 9.26
CA ALA A 75 -31.79 33.83 9.70
C ALA A 75 -30.73 34.09 8.61
N GLY A 76 -31.12 34.64 7.45
CA GLY A 76 -30.20 34.92 6.35
C GLY A 76 -29.71 33.69 5.60
N ARG A 77 -30.41 32.55 5.71
CA ARG A 77 -30.05 31.31 5.02
C ARG A 77 -30.99 31.07 3.83
N PRO A 78 -30.49 30.51 2.72
CA PRO A 78 -31.37 30.05 1.65
C PRO A 78 -32.22 28.89 2.14
N TRP A 79 -33.46 28.82 1.67
CA TRP A 79 -34.40 27.74 1.94
C TRP A 79 -34.73 26.99 0.66
N THR A 80 -34.95 25.68 0.77
CA THR A 80 -35.40 24.84 -0.35
C THR A 80 -36.43 23.84 0.13
N GLY A 81 -37.55 23.74 -0.59
CA GLY A 81 -38.58 22.76 -0.28
C GLY A 81 -39.58 22.57 -1.41
N PHE A 82 -40.27 21.43 -1.37
CA PHE A 82 -41.42 21.19 -2.24
C PHE A 82 -42.64 21.89 -1.65
N VAL A 83 -43.35 22.66 -2.47
CA VAL A 83 -44.50 23.49 -2.04
C VAL A 83 -45.66 23.26 -3.00
N LYS A 84 -46.85 23.10 -2.42
CA LYS A 84 -48.12 23.05 -3.16
C LYS A 84 -48.72 24.46 -3.22
N HIS A 85 -48.91 24.97 -4.43
CA HIS A 85 -49.54 26.26 -4.68
C HIS A 85 -50.93 26.10 -5.25
N ARG A 86 -51.75 27.14 -5.10
CA ARG A 86 -53.13 27.23 -5.56
C ARG A 86 -53.28 28.41 -6.52
N ALA A 87 -53.84 28.16 -7.70
CA ALA A 87 -54.18 29.16 -8.71
C ALA A 87 -55.51 29.85 -8.40
N LYS A 88 -55.80 30.96 -9.10
CA LYS A 88 -57.04 31.74 -8.97
C LYS A 88 -58.30 30.91 -9.24
N SER A 89 -58.24 29.96 -10.18
CA SER A 89 -59.33 29.01 -10.49
C SER A 89 -59.62 28.02 -9.37
N GLY A 90 -58.70 27.83 -8.43
CA GLY A 90 -58.73 26.83 -7.38
C GLY A 90 -57.95 25.55 -7.67
N ALA A 91 -57.45 25.38 -8.90
CA ALA A 91 -56.50 24.32 -9.25
C ALA A 91 -55.17 24.48 -8.50
N PHE A 92 -54.39 23.41 -8.42
CA PHE A 92 -53.11 23.41 -7.71
C PHE A 92 -51.93 23.04 -8.59
N TYR A 93 -50.71 23.36 -8.15
CA TYR A 93 -49.49 22.90 -8.80
C TYR A 93 -48.38 22.70 -7.76
N TRP A 94 -47.50 21.75 -8.04
CA TRP A 94 -46.35 21.45 -7.20
C TRP A 94 -45.06 22.00 -7.79
N VAL A 95 -44.22 22.55 -6.92
CA VAL A 95 -42.93 23.11 -7.30
C VAL A 95 -41.88 22.83 -6.24
N GLN A 96 -40.62 22.74 -6.67
CA GLN A 96 -39.48 22.95 -5.80
C GLN A 96 -39.19 24.44 -5.74
N ALA A 97 -39.39 25.04 -4.57
CA ALA A 97 -39.09 26.44 -4.33
C ALA A 97 -37.70 26.57 -3.71
N ASN A 98 -36.88 27.45 -4.30
CA ASN A 98 -35.63 27.92 -3.73
C ASN A 98 -35.84 29.38 -3.35
N VAL A 99 -35.70 29.71 -2.07
CA VAL A 99 -35.89 31.08 -1.55
C VAL A 99 -34.56 31.57 -1.02
N THR A 100 -34.13 32.75 -1.44
CA THR A 100 -32.83 33.32 -1.07
C THR A 100 -32.99 34.75 -0.59
N PRO A 101 -32.39 35.12 0.55
CA PRO A 101 -32.30 36.52 0.98
C PRO A 101 -31.40 37.32 0.02
N VAL A 102 -31.89 38.48 -0.40
CA VAL A 102 -31.15 39.44 -1.23
C VAL A 102 -30.61 40.54 -0.32
N TYR A 103 -29.31 40.81 -0.45
CA TYR A 103 -28.59 41.73 0.42
C TYR A 103 -28.29 43.06 -0.27
N ASN A 104 -28.36 44.13 0.49
CA ASN A 104 -27.80 45.43 0.17
C ASN A 104 -27.05 45.95 1.40
N ASP A 105 -25.79 46.36 1.23
CA ASP A 105 -24.91 46.83 2.33
C ASP A 105 -24.91 45.93 3.58
N GLY A 106 -24.87 44.60 3.37
CA GLY A 106 -24.84 43.61 4.44
C GLY A 106 -26.17 43.41 5.18
N ARG A 107 -27.26 44.03 4.73
CA ARG A 107 -28.62 43.85 5.28
C ARG A 107 -29.52 43.18 4.26
N ILE A 108 -30.40 42.29 4.74
CA ILE A 108 -31.42 41.68 3.89
C ILE A 108 -32.45 42.76 3.53
N VAL A 109 -32.72 42.95 2.23
CA VAL A 109 -33.68 43.94 1.73
C VAL A 109 -34.89 43.31 1.03
N GLU A 110 -34.76 42.07 0.56
CA GLU A 110 -35.73 41.38 -0.29
C GLU A 110 -35.57 39.87 -0.12
N TYR A 111 -36.62 39.11 -0.40
CA TYR A 111 -36.53 37.67 -0.63
C TYR A 111 -36.86 37.36 -2.08
N MET A 112 -36.02 36.57 -2.75
CA MET A 112 -36.27 36.08 -4.10
C MET A 112 -36.57 34.60 -4.06
N SER A 113 -37.63 34.18 -4.77
CA SER A 113 -37.98 32.77 -4.92
C SER A 113 -37.96 32.36 -6.39
N VAL A 114 -37.24 31.27 -6.68
CA VAL A 114 -37.22 30.59 -7.97
C VAL A 114 -37.82 29.20 -7.80
N ARG A 115 -38.83 28.89 -8.61
CA ARG A 115 -39.62 27.66 -8.52
C ARG A 115 -39.58 26.91 -9.85
N ARG A 116 -39.43 25.59 -9.77
CA ARG A 116 -39.40 24.67 -10.93
C ARG A 116 -40.29 23.47 -10.68
N ARG A 117 -40.65 22.77 -11.77
CA ARG A 117 -41.38 21.50 -11.68
C ARG A 117 -40.63 20.46 -10.85
N ILE A 118 -41.37 19.50 -10.31
CA ILE A 118 -40.84 18.33 -9.61
C ILE A 118 -41.40 17.05 -10.24
N SER A 119 -40.70 15.92 -10.06
CA SER A 119 -41.15 14.64 -10.59
C SER A 119 -42.40 14.13 -9.87
N GLU A 120 -43.17 13.25 -10.51
CA GLU A 120 -44.34 12.62 -9.90
C GLU A 120 -44.00 11.89 -8.59
N GLN A 121 -42.83 11.23 -8.54
CA GLN A 121 -42.33 10.60 -7.32
C GLN A 121 -42.11 11.62 -6.18
N GLN A 122 -41.59 12.80 -6.51
CA GLN A 122 -41.40 13.87 -5.53
C GLN A 122 -42.74 14.48 -5.08
N LYS A 123 -43.72 14.62 -5.98
CA LYS A 123 -45.08 15.08 -5.63
C LYS A 123 -45.73 14.12 -4.64
N GLN A 124 -45.68 12.82 -4.93
CA GLN A 124 -46.25 11.79 -4.05
C GLN A 124 -45.59 11.83 -2.66
N ALA A 125 -44.25 11.83 -2.61
CA ALA A 125 -43.53 11.87 -1.33
C ALA A 125 -43.80 13.16 -0.54
N ALA A 126 -43.89 14.32 -1.21
CA ALA A 126 -44.23 15.58 -0.57
C ALA A 126 -45.68 15.59 -0.04
N GLY A 127 -46.62 15.04 -0.80
CA GLY A 127 -48.02 14.89 -0.39
C GLY A 127 -48.17 13.99 0.84
N GLU A 128 -47.51 12.83 0.85
CA GLU A 128 -47.50 11.91 1.99
C GLU A 128 -46.90 12.58 3.24
N LEU A 129 -45.78 13.30 3.07
CA LEU A 129 -45.12 14.03 4.15
C LEU A 129 -46.03 15.12 4.73
N TYR A 130 -46.65 15.93 3.86
CA TYR A 130 -47.56 16.99 4.30
C TYR A 130 -48.78 16.43 5.02
N ALA A 131 -49.35 15.33 4.52
CA ALA A 131 -50.46 14.65 5.18
C ALA A 131 -50.06 14.12 6.57
N ALA A 132 -48.87 13.52 6.71
CA ALA A 132 -48.34 13.04 8.00
C ALA A 132 -48.15 14.20 9.00
N ILE A 133 -47.54 15.31 8.57
CA ILE A 133 -47.35 16.50 9.42
C ILE A 133 -48.70 17.08 9.85
N ASN A 134 -49.67 17.18 8.95
CA ASN A 134 -51.01 17.67 9.27
C ASN A 134 -51.78 16.74 10.23
N ARG A 135 -51.44 15.45 10.30
CA ARG A 135 -51.94 14.49 11.31
C ARG A 135 -51.17 14.53 12.64
N GLY A 136 -50.10 15.33 12.75
CA GLY A 136 -49.26 15.44 13.94
C GLY A 136 -48.17 14.37 14.06
N GLU A 137 -47.90 13.62 12.99
CA GLU A 137 -46.83 12.61 12.97
C GLU A 137 -45.45 13.27 12.79
N THR A 138 -44.41 12.72 13.43
CA THR A 138 -43.02 13.13 13.23
C THR A 138 -42.40 12.37 12.05
N PRO A 139 -41.92 13.07 11.00
CA PRO A 139 -41.30 12.40 9.86
C PRO A 139 -40.04 11.63 10.28
N LYS A 140 -39.90 10.38 9.82
CA LYS A 140 -38.71 9.56 10.11
C LYS A 140 -37.49 10.10 9.36
N PRO A 141 -36.29 10.15 9.99
CA PRO A 141 -35.07 10.60 9.32
C PRO A 141 -34.69 9.73 8.12
N TYR A 142 -34.17 10.35 7.06
CA TYR A 142 -33.78 9.67 5.82
C TYR A 142 -32.75 8.53 6.01
N TRP A 143 -31.87 8.63 7.02
CA TRP A 143 -30.83 7.63 7.29
C TRP A 143 -31.34 6.34 7.95
N ASP A 144 -32.57 6.34 8.49
CA ASP A 144 -33.15 5.18 9.19
C ASP A 144 -33.36 3.98 8.26
N LYS A 145 -33.58 4.22 6.96
CA LYS A 145 -33.72 3.17 5.94
C LYS A 145 -32.41 2.48 5.55
N ARG A 146 -31.24 3.12 5.71
CA ARG A 146 -29.94 2.59 5.23
C ARG A 146 -29.20 1.70 6.26
N LEU A 147 -29.55 1.78 7.54
CA LEU A 147 -28.93 1.01 8.62
C LEU A 147 -29.85 -0.10 9.15
N GLY A 148 -30.66 -0.71 8.28
CA GLY A 148 -31.68 -1.70 8.65
C GLY A 148 -31.17 -2.88 9.50
N PHE A 149 -29.90 -3.26 9.37
CA PHE A 149 -29.28 -4.33 10.15
C PHE A 149 -28.81 -3.91 11.57
N LEU A 150 -28.67 -2.61 11.84
CA LEU A 150 -28.28 -2.07 13.16
C LEU A 150 -29.39 -1.25 13.82
N GLY A 151 -30.56 -1.10 13.18
CA GLY A 151 -31.66 -0.27 13.67
C GLY A 151 -32.11 -0.60 15.08
N GLY A 152 -32.12 -1.89 15.45
CA GLY A 152 -32.54 -2.38 16.77
C GLY A 152 -31.50 -2.30 17.89
N LEU A 153 -30.25 -1.91 17.62
CA LEU A 153 -29.21 -1.84 18.64
C LEU A 153 -29.17 -0.47 19.34
N LYS A 154 -29.03 -0.48 20.67
CA LYS A 154 -28.72 0.73 21.46
C LYS A 154 -27.41 1.36 20.96
N LEU A 155 -27.33 2.70 20.99
CA LEU A 155 -26.16 3.46 20.53
C LEU A 155 -24.84 2.98 21.17
N THR A 156 -24.86 2.62 22.45
CA THR A 156 -23.69 2.09 23.17
C THR A 156 -23.11 0.82 22.54
N ARG A 157 -23.96 -0.08 22.05
CA ARG A 157 -23.53 -1.32 21.36
C ARG A 157 -22.91 -1.01 19.99
N LYS A 158 -23.46 -0.02 19.28
CA LYS A 158 -22.90 0.42 17.99
C LYS A 158 -21.50 1.01 18.16
N ILE A 159 -21.31 1.86 19.16
CA ILE A 159 -20.01 2.44 19.50
C ILE A 159 -19.04 1.33 19.91
N MET A 160 -19.45 0.41 20.79
CA MET A 160 -18.62 -0.72 21.22
C MET A 160 -18.15 -1.57 20.03
N LEU A 161 -19.04 -1.92 19.10
CA LEU A 161 -18.68 -2.68 17.90
C LEU A 161 -17.70 -1.92 17.00
N ALA A 162 -17.92 -0.61 16.80
CA ALA A 162 -17.00 0.22 16.03
C ALA A 162 -15.61 0.30 16.69
N THR A 163 -15.55 0.44 18.02
CA THR A 163 -14.29 0.43 18.77
C THR A 163 -13.58 -0.91 18.65
N ILE A 164 -14.30 -2.03 18.80
CA ILE A 164 -13.72 -3.37 18.63
C ILE A 164 -13.19 -3.55 17.22
N ALA A 165 -13.94 -3.18 16.19
CA ALA A 165 -13.50 -3.25 14.80
C ALA A 165 -12.24 -2.42 14.56
N SER A 166 -12.20 -1.19 15.09
CA SER A 166 -11.02 -0.33 15.01
C SER A 166 -9.81 -0.94 15.74
N LEU A 167 -10.02 -1.54 16.91
CA LEU A 167 -8.95 -2.16 17.69
C LEU A 167 -8.40 -3.41 16.99
N LEU A 168 -9.25 -4.20 16.35
CA LEU A 168 -8.85 -5.35 15.55
C LEU A 168 -7.94 -4.95 14.38
N VAL A 169 -8.23 -3.84 13.70
CA VAL A 169 -7.35 -3.30 12.65
C VAL A 169 -5.99 -2.91 13.23
N VAL A 170 -5.96 -2.23 14.38
CA VAL A 170 -4.70 -1.86 15.04
C VAL A 170 -3.89 -3.10 15.43
N VAL A 171 -4.53 -4.11 16.01
CA VAL A 171 -3.87 -5.38 16.38
C VAL A 171 -3.31 -6.08 15.15
N ALA A 172 -4.06 -6.12 14.04
CA ALA A 172 -3.60 -6.71 12.79
C ALA A 172 -2.37 -5.97 12.22
N LEU A 173 -2.39 -4.63 12.21
CA LEU A 173 -1.26 -3.82 11.76
C LEU A 173 -0.02 -4.01 12.65
N LEU A 174 -0.20 -4.06 13.97
CA LEU A 174 0.89 -4.36 14.90
C LEU A 174 1.45 -5.76 14.68
N GLY A 175 0.61 -6.76 14.41
CA GLY A 175 1.04 -8.11 14.06
C GLY A 175 1.90 -8.12 12.80
N LEU A 176 1.48 -7.42 11.75
CA LEU A 176 2.28 -7.28 10.51
C LEU A 176 3.62 -6.59 10.76
N GLN A 177 3.64 -5.53 11.57
CA GLN A 177 4.87 -4.81 11.91
C GLN A 177 5.84 -5.68 12.72
N ILE A 178 5.32 -6.46 13.68
CA ILE A 178 6.13 -7.39 14.48
C ILE A 178 6.75 -8.45 13.58
N ASN A 179 5.97 -9.06 12.69
CA ASN A 179 6.49 -10.05 11.74
C ASN A 179 7.58 -9.48 10.85
N SER A 180 7.35 -8.29 10.26
CA SER A 180 8.36 -7.59 9.46
C SER A 180 9.65 -7.28 10.26
N ASN A 181 9.54 -6.97 11.55
CA ASN A 181 10.71 -6.71 12.39
C ASN A 181 11.47 -8.01 12.72
N LEU A 182 10.75 -9.10 12.96
CA LEU A 182 11.34 -10.42 13.19
C LEU A 182 12.12 -10.91 11.96
N ASP A 183 11.59 -10.72 10.76
CA ASP A 183 12.27 -11.07 9.52
C ASP A 183 13.60 -10.31 9.36
N ARG A 184 13.61 -9.01 9.69
CA ARG A 184 14.84 -8.18 9.68
C ARG A 184 15.86 -8.66 10.71
N ILE A 185 15.42 -9.07 11.90
CA ILE A 185 16.31 -9.60 12.94
C ILE A 185 16.90 -10.95 12.49
N ASN A 186 16.09 -11.82 11.89
CA ASN A 186 16.54 -13.11 11.41
C ASN A 186 17.53 -12.95 10.25
N LEU A 187 17.29 -12.02 9.32
CA LEU A 187 18.23 -11.66 8.27
C LEU A 187 19.55 -11.15 8.86
N ALA A 188 19.51 -10.21 9.80
CA ALA A 188 20.72 -9.68 10.44
C ALA A 188 21.53 -10.76 11.17
N LYS A 189 20.85 -11.73 11.81
CA LYS A 189 21.53 -12.90 12.40
C LYS A 189 22.18 -13.78 11.35
N ALA A 190 21.51 -14.01 10.22
CA ALA A 190 22.07 -14.77 9.10
C ALA A 190 23.28 -14.04 8.50
N GLU A 191 23.23 -12.72 8.31
CA GLU A 191 24.35 -11.91 7.81
C GLU A 191 25.59 -12.03 8.72
N VAL A 192 25.41 -11.91 10.04
CA VAL A 192 26.51 -12.09 11.01
C VAL A 192 27.08 -13.50 10.93
N ALA A 193 26.22 -14.53 10.91
CA ALA A 193 26.64 -15.92 10.77
C ALA A 193 27.43 -16.13 9.47
N GLY A 194 26.97 -15.57 8.36
CA GLY A 194 27.65 -15.63 7.06
C GLY A 194 29.03 -14.98 7.08
N LEU A 195 29.17 -13.80 7.71
CA LEU A 195 30.47 -13.13 7.85
C LEU A 195 31.46 -13.93 8.70
N GLU A 196 31.01 -14.45 9.84
CA GLU A 196 31.81 -15.32 10.71
C GLU A 196 32.27 -16.58 9.96
N TYR A 197 31.41 -17.13 9.11
CA TYR A 197 31.69 -18.35 8.35
C TYR A 197 32.62 -18.10 7.14
N ILE A 198 32.45 -16.98 6.42
CA ILE A 198 33.28 -16.61 5.26
C ILE A 198 34.73 -16.33 5.67
N GLN A 199 34.97 -15.75 6.86
CA GLN A 199 36.31 -15.40 7.31
C GLN A 199 37.31 -16.58 7.24
N PRO A 200 37.08 -17.73 7.89
CA PRO A 200 38.00 -18.87 7.79
C PRO A 200 37.96 -19.56 6.42
N LEU A 201 36.86 -19.52 5.67
CA LEU A 201 36.84 -20.00 4.29
C LEU A 201 37.79 -19.20 3.39
N ARG A 202 37.87 -17.88 3.59
CA ARG A 202 38.81 -17.02 2.88
C ARG A 202 40.26 -17.33 3.27
N GLU A 203 40.53 -17.63 4.54
CA GLU A 203 41.85 -18.11 4.96
C GLU A 203 42.22 -19.44 4.27
N LEU A 204 41.25 -20.35 4.13
CA LEU A 204 41.45 -21.62 3.43
C LEU A 204 41.76 -21.38 1.94
N LEU A 205 41.03 -20.45 1.31
CA LEU A 205 41.25 -20.05 -0.08
C LEU A 205 42.63 -19.45 -0.31
N GLN A 206 43.24 -18.82 0.69
CA GLN A 206 44.61 -18.31 0.60
C GLN A 206 45.67 -19.40 0.77
N ASN A 207 45.36 -20.50 1.48
CA ASN A 207 46.32 -21.54 1.82
C ASN A 207 46.30 -22.72 0.85
N LEU A 208 45.14 -23.11 0.31
CA LEU A 208 45.04 -24.21 -0.66
C LEU A 208 45.85 -23.97 -1.95
N PRO A 209 45.83 -22.79 -2.59
CA PRO A 209 46.66 -22.53 -3.77
C PRO A 209 48.16 -22.57 -3.46
N LYS A 210 48.57 -22.13 -2.27
CA LYS A 210 49.97 -22.21 -1.82
C LYS A 210 50.39 -23.67 -1.64
N HIS A 211 49.55 -24.46 -0.98
CA HIS A 211 49.75 -25.91 -0.84
C HIS A 211 49.87 -26.56 -2.22
N ARG A 212 48.91 -26.34 -3.13
CA ARG A 212 48.95 -26.83 -4.52
C ARG A 212 50.27 -26.50 -5.23
N GLY A 213 50.71 -25.24 -5.15
CA GLY A 213 51.95 -24.80 -5.81
C GLY A 213 53.19 -25.52 -5.28
N MET A 214 53.32 -25.66 -3.96
CA MET A 214 54.44 -26.39 -3.34
C MET A 214 54.36 -27.88 -3.65
N SER A 215 53.18 -28.49 -3.60
CA SER A 215 52.96 -29.88 -4.00
C SER A 215 53.37 -30.14 -5.44
N ASN A 216 53.02 -29.23 -6.36
CA ASN A 216 53.41 -29.36 -7.75
C ASN A 216 54.94 -29.24 -7.93
N GLY A 217 55.61 -28.33 -7.22
CA GLY A 217 57.07 -28.24 -7.21
C GLY A 217 57.73 -29.54 -6.70
N TYR A 218 57.26 -30.06 -5.57
CA TYR A 218 57.73 -31.34 -5.00
C TYR A 218 57.58 -32.51 -5.97
N LEU A 219 56.38 -32.69 -6.53
CA LEU A 219 56.10 -33.80 -7.45
C LEU A 219 56.85 -33.69 -8.78
N ASN A 220 57.36 -32.50 -9.12
CA ASN A 220 58.24 -32.28 -10.26
C ASN A 220 59.74 -32.30 -9.91
N GLY A 221 60.12 -32.71 -8.69
CA GLY A 221 61.50 -33.02 -8.31
C GLY A 221 62.14 -32.13 -7.25
N ASP A 222 61.49 -31.05 -6.80
CA ASP A 222 62.04 -30.20 -5.74
C ASP A 222 61.65 -30.70 -4.33
N GLU A 223 62.46 -31.62 -3.80
CA GLU A 223 62.27 -32.22 -2.48
C GLU A 223 62.26 -31.21 -1.32
N GLY A 224 62.84 -30.02 -1.52
CA GLY A 224 62.90 -28.94 -0.52
C GLY A 224 61.53 -28.40 -0.12
N PHE A 225 60.48 -28.66 -0.91
CA PHE A 225 59.11 -28.31 -0.56
C PHE A 225 58.46 -29.25 0.45
N LYS A 226 58.96 -30.48 0.67
CA LYS A 226 58.28 -31.47 1.50
C LYS A 226 57.99 -30.98 2.94
N PRO A 227 58.96 -30.38 3.67
CA PRO A 227 58.68 -29.86 5.02
C PRO A 227 57.67 -28.70 5.00
N LYS A 228 57.72 -27.86 3.96
CA LYS A 228 56.80 -26.71 3.79
C LYS A 228 55.37 -27.16 3.48
N ILE A 229 55.21 -28.23 2.70
CA ILE A 229 53.92 -28.86 2.43
C ILE A 229 53.31 -29.38 3.73
N LEU A 230 54.07 -30.16 4.52
CA LEU A 230 53.59 -30.72 5.79
C LEU A 230 53.20 -29.62 6.79
N ALA A 231 54.00 -28.58 6.92
CA ALA A 231 53.66 -27.42 7.76
C ALA A 231 52.36 -26.75 7.27
N LYS A 232 52.21 -26.57 5.94
CA LYS A 232 51.01 -25.99 5.36
C LYS A 232 49.76 -26.86 5.56
N GLN A 233 49.90 -28.18 5.54
CA GLN A 233 48.82 -29.09 5.87
C GLN A 233 48.34 -28.89 7.30
N GLN A 234 49.24 -28.73 8.27
CA GLN A 234 48.86 -28.44 9.66
C GLN A 234 48.09 -27.13 9.80
N GLU A 235 48.54 -26.06 9.12
CA GLU A 235 47.80 -24.78 9.11
C GLU A 235 46.40 -24.93 8.49
N ILE A 236 46.26 -25.67 7.39
CA ILE A 236 44.96 -25.94 6.76
C ILE A 236 44.04 -26.73 7.69
N GLU A 237 44.55 -27.74 8.40
CA GLU A 237 43.76 -28.50 9.38
C GLU A 237 43.27 -27.63 10.54
N GLN A 238 44.08 -26.67 11.00
CA GLN A 238 43.66 -25.69 12.01
C GLN A 238 42.58 -24.73 11.51
N ILE A 239 42.57 -24.40 10.22
CA ILE A 239 41.49 -23.62 9.60
C ILE A 239 40.23 -24.49 9.51
N ILE A 240 40.34 -25.73 9.04
CA ILE A 240 39.22 -26.66 8.93
C ILE A 240 38.58 -26.96 10.29
N SER A 241 39.38 -27.08 11.36
CA SER A 241 38.83 -27.29 12.70
C SER A 241 38.00 -26.09 13.20
N ARG A 242 38.44 -24.86 12.90
CA ARG A 242 37.65 -23.64 13.16
C ARG A 242 36.35 -23.63 12.34
N ILE A 243 36.41 -23.99 11.06
CA ILE A 243 35.21 -24.09 10.20
C ILE A 243 34.24 -25.13 10.76
N ARG A 244 34.71 -26.31 11.19
CA ARG A 244 33.85 -27.34 11.82
C ARG A 244 33.19 -26.85 13.11
N SER A 245 33.88 -26.02 13.89
CA SER A 245 33.28 -25.42 15.09
C SER A 245 32.16 -24.43 14.75
N LEU A 246 32.30 -23.68 13.66
CA LEU A 246 31.26 -22.79 13.14
C LEU A 246 30.12 -23.55 12.49
N GLU A 247 30.40 -24.68 11.82
CA GLU A 247 29.38 -25.55 11.24
C GLU A 247 28.37 -26.01 12.30
N GLY A 248 28.84 -26.39 13.49
CA GLY A 248 27.94 -26.76 14.60
C GLY A 248 27.08 -25.60 15.13
N LYS A 249 27.41 -24.35 14.83
CA LYS A 249 26.67 -23.15 15.28
C LYS A 249 25.76 -22.59 14.19
N HIS A 250 26.25 -22.54 12.96
CA HIS A 250 25.65 -21.80 11.84
C HIS A 250 25.28 -22.68 10.65
N GLY A 251 25.73 -23.94 10.62
CA GLY A 251 25.62 -24.80 9.43
C GLY A 251 24.18 -25.12 9.02
N GLU A 252 23.28 -25.26 9.97
CA GLU A 252 21.84 -25.44 9.70
C GLU A 252 21.23 -24.18 9.10
N LEU A 253 21.53 -23.01 9.69
CA LEU A 253 21.05 -21.70 9.22
C LEU A 253 21.53 -21.40 7.80
N LEU A 254 22.80 -21.71 7.50
CA LEU A 254 23.44 -21.42 6.21
C LEU A 254 23.32 -22.57 5.20
N GLN A 255 22.80 -23.72 5.60
CA GLN A 255 22.63 -24.93 4.80
C GLN A 255 23.93 -25.42 4.14
N THR A 256 25.04 -25.44 4.89
CA THR A 256 26.40 -25.70 4.38
C THR A 256 26.85 -27.16 4.50
N GLY A 257 26.20 -27.97 5.34
CA GLY A 257 26.73 -29.26 5.80
C GLY A 257 27.18 -30.23 4.71
N ALA A 258 26.38 -30.43 3.65
CA ALA A 258 26.73 -31.36 2.57
C ALA A 258 27.98 -30.88 1.79
N ARG A 259 28.01 -29.59 1.46
CA ARG A 259 29.11 -28.95 0.70
C ARG A 259 30.41 -28.96 1.51
N LEU A 260 30.33 -28.59 2.79
CA LEU A 260 31.50 -28.61 3.67
C LEU A 260 32.04 -30.04 3.83
N THR A 261 31.15 -31.02 4.02
CA THR A 261 31.54 -32.42 4.18
C THR A 261 32.28 -32.94 2.96
N ALA A 262 31.76 -32.66 1.76
CA ALA A 262 32.41 -33.04 0.50
C ALA A 262 33.81 -32.41 0.37
N LEU A 263 33.93 -31.11 0.64
CA LEU A 263 35.19 -30.36 0.59
C LEU A 263 36.24 -30.93 1.55
N ILE A 264 35.84 -31.20 2.79
CA ILE A 264 36.71 -31.76 3.82
C ILE A 264 37.19 -33.17 3.45
N ASN A 265 36.30 -34.00 2.88
CA ASN A 265 36.63 -35.36 2.46
C ASN A 265 37.62 -35.35 1.30
N GLU A 266 37.44 -34.47 0.31
CA GLU A 266 38.38 -34.35 -0.81
C GLU A 266 39.75 -33.83 -0.35
N TRP A 267 39.78 -32.84 0.55
CA TRP A 267 41.04 -32.40 1.17
C TRP A 267 41.77 -33.54 1.90
N ALA A 268 41.04 -34.33 2.70
CA ALA A 268 41.61 -35.47 3.42
C ALA A 268 42.22 -36.51 2.46
N ALA A 269 41.53 -36.80 1.36
CA ALA A 269 42.02 -37.72 0.32
C ALA A 269 43.27 -37.17 -0.39
N ILE A 270 43.28 -35.89 -0.77
CA ILE A 270 44.47 -35.24 -1.35
C ILE A 270 45.65 -35.34 -0.39
N LYS A 271 45.45 -35.00 0.89
CA LYS A 271 46.50 -35.05 1.92
C LYS A 271 47.10 -36.46 2.07
N GLN A 272 46.24 -37.49 2.08
CA GLN A 272 46.65 -38.87 2.25
C GLN A 272 47.47 -39.39 1.06
N ASP A 273 47.05 -39.07 -0.16
CA ASP A 273 47.64 -39.66 -1.37
C ASP A 273 48.72 -38.78 -2.01
N LEU A 274 48.87 -37.53 -1.58
CA LEU A 274 49.63 -36.46 -2.25
C LEU A 274 50.94 -36.92 -2.88
N PHE A 275 51.79 -37.57 -2.08
CA PHE A 275 53.16 -37.93 -2.46
C PHE A 275 53.25 -39.15 -3.39
N ARG A 276 52.11 -39.79 -3.69
CA ARG A 276 51.99 -40.92 -4.62
C ARG A 276 51.26 -40.55 -5.92
N LEU A 277 50.74 -39.32 -6.01
CA LEU A 277 49.98 -38.86 -7.15
C LEU A 277 50.90 -38.35 -8.25
N GLU A 278 50.47 -38.57 -9.51
CA GLU A 278 51.05 -37.89 -10.66
C GLU A 278 50.88 -36.36 -10.53
N PRO A 279 51.89 -35.54 -10.91
CA PRO A 279 51.85 -34.08 -10.73
C PRO A 279 50.59 -33.44 -11.31
N LYS A 280 50.20 -33.87 -12.52
CA LYS A 280 49.00 -33.36 -13.20
C LYS A 280 47.71 -33.71 -12.44
N VAL A 281 47.61 -34.93 -11.92
CA VAL A 281 46.44 -35.39 -11.15
C VAL A 281 46.35 -34.62 -9.83
N ALA A 282 47.46 -34.50 -9.10
CA ALA A 282 47.50 -33.72 -7.87
C ALA A 282 47.08 -32.26 -8.11
N PHE A 283 47.61 -31.61 -9.16
CA PHE A 283 47.27 -30.24 -9.51
C PHE A 283 45.77 -30.09 -9.85
N SER A 284 45.22 -31.00 -10.67
CA SER A 284 43.80 -30.98 -11.04
C SER A 284 42.87 -31.20 -9.84
N ARG A 285 43.18 -32.15 -8.95
CA ARG A 285 42.38 -32.38 -7.73
C ARG A 285 42.35 -31.16 -6.81
N HIS A 286 43.50 -30.51 -6.58
CA HIS A 286 43.53 -29.26 -5.82
C HIS A 286 42.72 -28.15 -6.48
N THR A 287 42.76 -28.06 -7.81
CA THR A 287 42.02 -27.05 -8.56
C THR A 287 40.52 -27.27 -8.45
N ALA A 288 40.06 -28.52 -8.50
CA ALA A 288 38.67 -28.88 -8.23
C ALA A 288 38.26 -28.53 -6.79
N LEU A 289 39.07 -28.91 -5.79
CA LEU A 289 38.82 -28.58 -4.39
C LEU A 289 38.71 -27.06 -4.15
N ILE A 290 39.54 -26.24 -4.81
CA ILE A 290 39.47 -24.77 -4.69
C ILE A 290 38.20 -24.24 -5.37
N ALA A 291 37.76 -24.84 -6.48
CA ALA A 291 36.49 -24.49 -7.10
C ALA A 291 35.30 -24.81 -6.18
N ASP A 292 35.29 -25.97 -5.53
CA ASP A 292 34.27 -26.35 -4.55
C ASP A 292 34.27 -25.39 -3.33
N LEU A 293 35.45 -24.92 -2.91
CA LEU A 293 35.57 -23.90 -1.87
C LEU A 293 34.96 -22.56 -2.29
N LEU A 294 35.22 -22.12 -3.52
CA LEU A 294 34.63 -20.90 -4.06
C LEU A 294 33.11 -21.03 -4.15
N GLU A 295 32.58 -22.19 -4.57
CA GLU A 295 31.15 -22.45 -4.58
C GLU A 295 30.55 -22.41 -3.17
N LEU A 296 31.25 -22.96 -2.17
CA LEU A 296 30.83 -22.87 -0.77
C LEU A 296 30.81 -21.42 -0.26
N ILE A 297 31.83 -20.62 -0.60
CA ILE A 297 31.88 -19.19 -0.23
C ILE A 297 30.69 -18.43 -0.84
N ASN A 298 30.38 -18.69 -2.12
CA ASN A 298 29.25 -18.07 -2.80
C ASN A 298 27.92 -18.50 -2.17
N HIS A 299 27.75 -19.82 -1.93
CA HIS A 299 26.56 -20.36 -1.27
C HIS A 299 26.32 -19.73 0.10
N VAL A 300 27.38 -19.54 0.91
CA VAL A 300 27.26 -18.84 2.20
C VAL A 300 26.85 -17.38 2.01
N GLY A 301 27.43 -16.67 1.03
CA GLY A 301 27.06 -15.29 0.74
C GLY A 301 25.59 -15.12 0.32
N ASP A 302 25.05 -16.11 -0.42
CA ASP A 302 23.65 -16.15 -0.84
C ASP A 302 22.72 -16.53 0.32
N SER A 303 23.03 -17.63 1.04
CA SER A 303 22.17 -18.15 2.11
C SER A 303 22.14 -17.25 3.35
N SER A 304 23.19 -16.48 3.58
CA SER A 304 23.24 -15.49 4.66
C SER A 304 22.58 -14.15 4.30
N GLY A 305 22.18 -13.95 3.04
CA GLY A 305 21.64 -12.68 2.56
C GLY A 305 22.66 -11.54 2.41
N LEU A 306 23.96 -11.81 2.55
CA LEU A 306 25.01 -10.78 2.46
C LEU A 306 25.06 -10.13 1.08
N ILE A 307 24.75 -10.90 0.04
CA ILE A 307 24.69 -10.40 -1.33
C ILE A 307 23.39 -9.61 -1.55
N VAL A 308 22.29 -9.93 -0.86
CA VAL A 308 20.97 -9.33 -1.11
C VAL A 308 20.72 -8.13 -0.19
N ASP A 309 21.49 -7.05 -0.35
CA ASP A 309 21.28 -5.80 0.40
C ASP A 309 20.47 -4.77 -0.42
N SER A 310 19.58 -4.06 0.28
CA SER A 310 18.80 -2.91 -0.20
C SER A 310 19.63 -1.74 -0.75
N SER A 311 20.90 -1.60 -0.35
CA SER A 311 21.77 -0.52 -0.87
C SER A 311 22.68 -1.02 -1.99
N GLN A 312 22.51 -0.44 -3.18
CA GLN A 312 23.19 -0.82 -4.41
C GLN A 312 24.73 -0.86 -4.26
N SER A 313 25.32 0.09 -3.52
CA SER A 313 26.77 0.14 -3.32
C SER A 313 27.31 -0.99 -2.43
N ARG A 314 26.57 -1.41 -1.39
CA ARG A 314 26.97 -2.54 -0.55
C ARG A 314 26.84 -3.86 -1.31
N HIS A 315 25.77 -4.03 -2.08
CA HIS A 315 25.58 -5.18 -2.96
C HIS A 315 26.80 -5.39 -3.88
N TYR A 316 27.23 -4.36 -4.63
CA TYR A 316 28.37 -4.51 -5.54
C TYR A 316 29.69 -4.73 -4.82
N LEU A 317 29.90 -4.11 -3.65
CA LEU A 317 31.12 -4.34 -2.88
C LEU A 317 31.20 -5.80 -2.40
N VAL A 318 30.10 -6.33 -1.85
CA VAL A 318 30.03 -7.71 -1.37
C VAL A 318 30.15 -8.69 -2.54
N ASP A 319 29.44 -8.46 -3.65
CA ASP A 319 29.56 -9.27 -4.88
C ASP A 319 31.00 -9.27 -5.40
N MET A 320 31.70 -8.13 -5.40
CA MET A 320 33.10 -8.10 -5.79
C MET A 320 33.99 -8.93 -4.86
N LEU A 321 33.79 -8.82 -3.54
CA LEU A 321 34.61 -9.51 -2.54
C LEU A 321 34.37 -11.02 -2.49
N ILE A 322 33.14 -11.46 -2.73
CA ILE A 322 32.74 -12.87 -2.64
C ILE A 322 32.83 -13.55 -4.01
N ASN A 323 32.28 -12.94 -5.06
CA ASN A 323 32.08 -13.61 -6.35
C ASN A 323 33.11 -13.23 -7.42
N LYS A 324 33.71 -12.04 -7.40
CA LYS A 324 34.58 -11.56 -8.49
C LYS A 324 36.08 -11.68 -8.21
N ILE A 325 36.54 -11.19 -7.05
CA ILE A 325 37.96 -11.19 -6.68
C ILE A 325 38.48 -12.62 -6.42
N PRO A 326 37.75 -13.52 -5.73
CA PRO A 326 38.25 -14.84 -5.42
C PRO A 326 38.60 -15.70 -6.66
N PRO A 327 37.76 -15.79 -7.72
CA PRO A 327 38.16 -16.50 -8.95
C PRO A 327 39.39 -15.90 -9.65
N VAL A 328 39.51 -14.57 -9.68
CA VAL A 328 40.70 -13.90 -10.27
C VAL A 328 41.97 -14.26 -9.49
N SER A 329 41.89 -14.25 -8.15
CA SER A 329 43.01 -14.69 -7.29
C SER A 329 43.37 -16.16 -7.54
N GLU A 330 42.39 -17.01 -7.83
CA GLU A 330 42.61 -18.42 -8.14
C GLU A 330 43.27 -18.62 -9.51
N TYR A 331 42.87 -17.89 -10.56
CA TYR A 331 43.56 -17.94 -11.87
C TYR A 331 45.05 -17.54 -11.77
N LEU A 332 45.34 -16.49 -10.99
CA LEU A 332 46.73 -16.11 -10.68
C LEU A 332 47.45 -17.22 -9.89
N GLY A 333 46.76 -17.87 -8.96
CA GLY A 333 47.25 -19.02 -8.20
C GLY A 333 47.60 -20.22 -9.08
N GLN A 334 46.77 -20.54 -10.08
CA GLN A 334 47.04 -21.60 -11.05
C GLN A 334 48.28 -21.29 -11.88
N THR A 335 48.36 -20.07 -12.41
CA THR A 335 49.51 -19.60 -13.19
C THR A 335 50.82 -19.75 -12.41
N ARG A 336 50.83 -19.28 -11.15
CA ARG A 336 51.99 -19.43 -10.26
C ARG A 336 52.32 -20.89 -9.97
N GLY A 337 51.31 -21.73 -9.70
CA GLY A 337 51.50 -23.14 -9.41
C GLY A 337 52.07 -23.94 -10.59
N MET A 338 51.62 -23.64 -11.81
CA MET A 338 52.19 -24.22 -13.03
C MET A 338 53.66 -23.79 -13.22
N GLY A 339 53.94 -22.49 -13.03
CA GLY A 339 55.31 -21.95 -13.10
C GLY A 339 56.27 -22.63 -12.11
N ALA A 340 55.83 -22.88 -10.87
CA ALA A 340 56.64 -23.59 -9.88
C ALA A 340 57.00 -25.03 -10.32
N GLY A 341 56.06 -25.75 -10.94
CA GLY A 341 56.34 -27.09 -11.47
C GLY A 341 57.31 -27.07 -12.65
N ILE A 342 57.18 -26.09 -13.55
CA ILE A 342 58.10 -25.92 -14.69
C ILE A 342 59.51 -25.60 -14.21
N ALA A 343 59.64 -24.68 -13.23
CA ALA A 343 60.92 -24.32 -12.65
C ALA A 343 61.61 -25.51 -11.97
N ALA A 344 60.86 -26.33 -11.22
CA ALA A 344 61.38 -27.54 -10.58
C ALA A 344 61.81 -28.61 -11.60
N LYS A 345 61.05 -28.78 -12.69
CA LYS A 345 61.34 -29.78 -13.74
C LYS A 345 62.48 -29.37 -14.68
N GLY A 346 62.77 -28.07 -14.79
CA GLY A 346 63.76 -27.51 -15.71
C GLY A 346 63.37 -27.54 -17.20
N ALA A 347 62.14 -27.94 -17.54
CA ALA A 347 61.63 -28.00 -18.92
C ALA A 347 60.11 -27.82 -18.99
N PHE A 348 59.63 -27.27 -20.10
CA PHE A 348 58.20 -27.21 -20.43
C PHE A 348 57.72 -28.57 -20.93
N VAL A 349 56.55 -29.03 -20.47
CA VAL A 349 55.88 -30.21 -21.04
C VAL A 349 55.10 -29.79 -22.30
N PRO A 350 55.07 -30.59 -23.39
CA PRO A 350 54.29 -30.27 -24.59
C PRO A 350 52.81 -30.00 -24.25
N GLY A 351 52.25 -28.89 -24.75
CA GLY A 351 50.87 -28.44 -24.49
C GLY A 351 50.70 -27.44 -23.32
N GLN A 352 51.78 -27.05 -22.62
CA GLN A 352 51.73 -26.01 -21.57
C GLN A 352 51.83 -24.57 -22.09
N ARG A 353 52.08 -24.35 -23.38
CA ARG A 353 52.19 -23.02 -24.01
C ARG A 353 50.86 -22.48 -24.56
N ASP A 354 49.85 -23.34 -24.70
CA ASP A 354 48.67 -23.05 -25.54
C ASP A 354 47.41 -22.70 -24.72
N ARG A 355 47.53 -22.27 -23.45
CA ARG A 355 46.39 -21.91 -22.59
C ARG A 355 46.56 -20.59 -21.86
#